data_AF-A0A7Y8IXX5-F1
#
_entry.id   AF-A0A7Y8IXX5-F1
#
_cell.length_a   1.000
_cell.length_b   1.000
_cell.length_c   1.000
_cell.angle_alpha   90.00
_cell.angle_beta   90.00
_cell.angle_gamma   90.00
#
_symmetry.space_group_name_H-M   'P 1'
#
loop_
_entity.id
_entity.type
_entity.pdbx_description
1 polymer ?
#
loop_
_entity_poly.entity_id
_entity_poly.type
_entity_poly.pdbx_seq_one_letter_code
_entity_poly.pdbx_strand_id
1 'polypeptide(L)'
;MKNNKKSSNELRPEYDFDYSKAVRGKYYRKLLDEGSNVVILDPDIFKAFRDSSAVNEALRSLLQLTRSTERLTKRSSGRAKKLRAA
;
A
#
# COMPACT_ATOMS: atom_id res chain seq x y z
N MET A 1 0.92 29.75 -54.11
CA MET A 1 1.85 29.75 -52.96
C MET A 1 1.13 30.30 -51.74
N LYS A 2 0.94 29.49 -50.69
CA LYS A 2 0.85 29.89 -49.27
C LYS A 2 0.55 28.64 -48.43
N ASN A 3 1.60 27.90 -48.12
CA ASN A 3 1.58 26.96 -47.01
C ASN A 3 2.09 27.75 -45.80
N ASN A 4 1.27 27.93 -44.76
CA ASN A 4 1.82 28.13 -43.43
C ASN A 4 0.95 27.41 -42.41
N LYS A 5 1.56 26.36 -41.84
CA LYS A 5 0.95 25.38 -40.93
C LYS A 5 0.37 26.09 -39.71
N LYS A 6 -0.88 25.78 -39.38
CA LYS A 6 -1.44 26.01 -38.04
C LYS A 6 -0.73 25.07 -37.06
N SER A 7 0.23 25.60 -36.33
CA SER A 7 0.78 25.04 -35.11
C SER A 7 1.36 26.26 -34.40
N SER A 8 1.02 26.60 -33.16
CA SER A 8 0.99 25.72 -32.01
C SER A 8 0.66 26.61 -30.81
N ASN A 9 -0.56 26.55 -30.27
CA ASN A 9 -0.75 26.94 -28.88
C ASN A 9 -2.07 26.41 -28.35
N GLU A 10 -2.08 25.13 -27.97
CA GLU A 10 -3.19 24.52 -27.24
C GLU A 10 -3.15 24.85 -25.74
N LEU A 11 -2.05 25.46 -25.27
CA LEU A 11 -1.89 25.89 -23.89
C LEU A 11 -2.55 27.25 -23.69
N ARG A 12 -3.23 27.39 -22.54
CA ARG A 12 -3.81 28.68 -22.16
C ARG A 12 -2.70 29.68 -21.84
N PRO A 13 -2.92 30.99 -22.03
CA PRO A 13 -1.90 32.02 -21.80
C PRO A 13 -1.32 32.03 -20.38
N GLU A 14 -2.06 31.52 -19.40
CA GLU A 14 -1.61 31.44 -18.00
C GLU A 14 -0.57 30.33 -17.76
N TYR A 15 -0.42 29.39 -18.70
CA TYR A 15 0.56 28.31 -18.60
C TYR A 15 1.87 28.67 -19.31
N ASP A 16 2.74 29.39 -18.61
CA ASP A 16 4.14 29.60 -18.99
C ASP A 16 5.05 28.73 -18.10
N PHE A 17 5.60 27.67 -18.68
CA PHE A 17 6.43 26.71 -17.95
C PHE A 17 7.92 27.02 -18.13
N ASP A 18 8.54 27.63 -17.12
CA ASP A 18 9.99 27.77 -17.05
C ASP A 18 10.65 26.48 -16.52
N TYR A 19 11.16 25.67 -17.45
CA TYR A 19 11.87 24.43 -17.13
C TYR A 19 13.34 24.62 -16.76
N SER A 20 13.88 25.85 -16.74
CA SER A 20 15.29 26.09 -16.37
C SER A 20 15.62 25.63 -14.93
N LYS A 21 14.61 25.63 -14.06
CA LYS A 21 14.70 25.14 -12.67
C LYS A 21 14.10 23.75 -12.47
N ALA A 22 13.72 23.05 -13.54
CA ALA A 22 13.12 21.73 -13.43
C ALA A 22 14.16 20.71 -12.98
N VAL A 23 13.84 19.96 -11.92
CA VAL A 23 14.72 18.92 -11.35
C VAL A 23 14.05 17.56 -11.51
N ARG A 24 14.70 16.66 -12.24
CA ARG A 24 14.23 15.27 -12.38
C ARG A 24 14.21 14.60 -11.01
N GLY A 25 13.07 14.02 -10.64
CA GLY A 25 12.93 13.29 -9.39
C GLY A 25 12.96 14.17 -8.13
N LYS A 26 12.57 15.45 -8.22
CA LYS A 26 12.55 16.41 -7.09
C LYS A 26 11.98 15.86 -5.78
N TYR A 27 10.99 14.98 -5.85
CA TYR A 27 10.31 14.37 -4.69
C TYR A 27 10.53 12.86 -4.56
N TYR A 28 11.37 12.25 -5.39
CA TYR A 28 11.56 10.80 -5.40
C TYR A 28 12.13 10.27 -4.07
N ARG A 29 13.10 10.98 -3.48
CA ARG A 29 13.64 10.60 -2.16
C ARG A 29 12.57 10.64 -1.08
N LYS A 30 11.73 11.69 -1.04
CA LYS A 30 10.60 11.75 -0.10
C LYS A 30 9.63 10.59 -0.29
N LEU A 31 9.31 10.25 -1.53
CA LEU A 31 8.43 9.12 -1.84
C LEU A 31 9.01 7.77 -1.36
N LEU A 32 10.32 7.58 -1.47
CA LEU A 32 11.03 6.42 -0.94
C LEU A 32 11.10 6.41 0.59
N ASP A 33 11.45 7.54 1.20
CA ASP A 33 11.62 7.70 2.65
C ASP A 33 10.29 7.59 3.40
N GLU A 34 9.23 8.19 2.84
CA GLU A 34 7.85 8.08 3.34
C GLU A 34 7.27 6.68 3.07
N GLY A 35 7.97 5.86 2.27
CA GLY A 35 7.58 4.51 1.96
C GLY A 35 6.18 4.46 1.38
N SER A 36 5.96 5.04 0.19
CA SER A 36 4.72 4.82 -0.55
C SER A 36 4.69 3.36 -1.01
N ASN A 37 4.40 2.45 -0.08
CA ASN A 37 4.28 1.03 -0.33
C ASN A 37 2.91 0.81 -0.98
N VAL A 38 2.81 1.20 -2.26
CA VAL A 38 1.60 1.06 -3.06
C VAL A 38 1.40 -0.43 -3.32
N VAL A 39 0.53 -1.05 -2.54
CA VAL A 39 0.14 -2.45 -2.71
C VAL A 39 -1.12 -2.48 -3.57
N ILE A 40 -1.02 -3.16 -4.71
CA ILE A 40 -2.17 -3.41 -5.58
C ILE A 40 -2.97 -4.57 -4.99
N LEU A 41 -4.26 -4.35 -4.77
CA LEU A 41 -5.20 -5.39 -4.34
C LEU A 41 -5.84 -6.04 -5.54
N ASP A 42 -6.18 -7.32 -5.40
CA ASP A 42 -6.95 -8.02 -6.42
C ASP A 42 -8.36 -7.41 -6.57
N PRO A 43 -8.97 -7.45 -7.78
CA PRO A 43 -10.23 -6.75 -8.07
C PRO A 43 -11.43 -7.19 -7.22
N ASP A 44 -11.44 -8.43 -6.73
CA ASP A 44 -12.44 -8.98 -5.83
C ASP A 44 -12.32 -8.38 -4.42
N ILE A 45 -11.11 -8.28 -3.89
CA ILE A 45 -10.83 -7.64 -2.60
C ILE A 45 -11.17 -6.14 -2.68
N PHE A 46 -10.82 -5.48 -3.78
CA PHE A 46 -11.19 -4.08 -4.00
C PHE A 46 -12.71 -3.85 -4.00
N LYS A 47 -13.51 -4.80 -4.51
CA LYS A 47 -14.98 -4.71 -4.46
C LYS A 47 -15.53 -4.93 -3.05
N ALA A 48 -14.83 -5.69 -2.22
CA ALA A 48 -15.26 -6.01 -0.87
C ALA A 48 -14.96 -4.89 0.14
N PHE A 49 -13.91 -4.08 -0.09
CA PHE A 49 -13.48 -3.04 0.84
C PHE A 49 -13.57 -1.64 0.23
N ARG A 50 -14.11 -0.70 1.01
CA ARG A 50 -14.34 0.69 0.56
C ARG A 50 -13.06 1.55 0.54
N ASP A 51 -12.13 1.30 1.46
CA ASP A 51 -10.87 2.04 1.58
C ASP A 51 -9.75 1.20 2.22
N SER A 52 -8.55 1.76 2.25
CA SER A 52 -7.37 1.13 2.84
C SER A 52 -7.44 0.98 4.36
N SER A 53 -8.24 1.79 5.06
CA SER A 53 -8.41 1.66 6.51
C SER A 53 -9.16 0.38 6.84
N ALA A 54 -10.25 0.09 6.11
CA ALA A 54 -11.05 -1.12 6.29
C ALA A 54 -10.22 -2.40 6.02
N VAL A 55 -9.38 -2.39 4.98
CA VAL A 55 -8.45 -3.51 4.69
C VAL A 55 -7.48 -3.73 5.84
N ASN A 56 -6.85 -2.66 6.33
CA ASN A 56 -5.86 -2.75 7.41
C ASN A 56 -6.48 -3.23 8.72
N GLU A 57 -7.70 -2.80 9.04
CA GLU A 57 -8.43 -3.25 10.22
C GLU A 57 -8.74 -4.74 10.17
N ALA A 58 -9.21 -5.24 9.01
CA ALA A 58 -9.48 -6.65 8.81
C ALA A 58 -8.20 -7.50 8.99
N LEU A 59 -7.09 -7.09 8.38
CA LEU A 59 -5.80 -7.78 8.51
C LEU A 59 -5.27 -7.76 9.96
N ARG A 60 -5.41 -6.64 10.67
CA ARG A 60 -5.04 -6.56 12.10
C ARG A 60 -5.88 -7.50 12.96
N SER A 61 -7.17 -7.60 12.68
CA SER A 61 -8.09 -8.48 13.38
C SER A 61 -7.73 -9.95 13.16
N LEU A 62 -7.40 -10.32 11.92
CA LEU A 62 -6.89 -11.66 11.60
C LEU A 62 -5.61 -11.99 12.37
N LEU A 63 -4.64 -11.06 12.43
CA LEU A 63 -3.41 -11.26 13.20
C LEU A 63 -3.68 -11.44 14.71
N GLN A 64 -4.67 -10.75 15.27
CA GLN A 64 -5.07 -10.94 16.68
C GLN A 64 -5.71 -12.31 16.92
N LEU A 65 -6.56 -12.77 16.00
CA LEU A 65 -7.16 -14.10 16.06
C LEU A 65 -6.07 -15.18 16.01
N THR A 66 -5.14 -15.09 15.05
CA THR A 66 -4.03 -16.03 14.93
C THR A 66 -3.22 -16.12 16.22
N ARG A 67 -2.78 -14.98 16.78
CA ARG A 67 -2.05 -14.95 18.07
C ARG A 67 -2.83 -15.59 19.23
N SER A 68 -4.14 -15.41 19.26
CA SER A 68 -4.99 -15.98 20.31
C SER A 68 -5.11 -17.50 20.17
N THR A 69 -5.27 -17.99 18.93
CA THR A 69 -5.36 -19.43 18.65
C THR A 69 -4.03 -20.16 18.83
N GLU A 70 -2.89 -19.55 18.47
CA GLU A 70 -1.55 -20.11 18.70
C GLU A 70 -1.27 -20.37 20.19
N ARG A 71 -1.73 -19.47 21.08
CA ARG A 71 -1.60 -19.67 22.54
C ARG A 71 -2.42 -20.84 23.05
N LEU A 72 -3.56 -21.13 22.43
CA LEU A 72 -4.43 -22.25 22.81
C LEU A 72 -3.88 -23.60 22.35
N THR A 73 -3.25 -23.64 21.17
CA THR A 73 -2.66 -24.85 20.59
C THR A 73 -1.28 -25.19 21.16
N LYS A 74 -0.56 -24.22 21.73
CA LYS A 74 0.57 -24.46 22.65
C LYS A 74 0.06 -25.04 23.98
N ARG A 75 -0.52 -26.24 23.94
CA ARG A 75 -0.90 -26.99 25.13
C ARG A 75 0.34 -27.29 25.97
N SER A 76 0.18 -27.10 27.27
CA SER A 76 1.11 -27.47 28.31
C SER A 76 1.48 -28.95 28.20
N SER A 77 2.76 -29.23 27.91
CA SER A 77 3.35 -30.58 27.99
C SER A 77 3.31 -31.17 29.41
N GLY A 78 2.76 -30.45 30.39
CA GLY A 78 2.76 -30.82 31.81
C GLY A 78 1.88 -32.01 32.20
N ARG A 79 0.86 -32.38 31.41
CA ARG A 79 -0.05 -33.50 31.79
C ARG A 79 0.53 -34.88 31.45
N ALA A 80 1.42 -34.99 30.46
CA ALA A 80 1.98 -36.28 30.04
C ALA A 80 3.00 -36.86 31.03
N LYS A 81 3.62 -36.04 31.89
CA LYS A 81 4.62 -36.51 32.85
C LYS A 81 4.02 -37.15 34.11
N LYS A 82 2.74 -36.88 34.44
CA LYS A 82 2.10 -37.36 35.68
C LYS A 82 1.48 -38.77 35.56
N LEU A 83 1.27 -39.26 34.34
CA LEU A 83 0.68 -40.60 34.09
C LEU A 83 1.72 -41.72 33.95
N ARG A 84 3.03 -41.41 34.03
CA ARG A 84 4.11 -42.41 33.98
C ARG A 84 4.75 -42.72 35.33
N ALA A 85 4.17 -42.23 36.43
CA ALA A 85 4.71 -42.37 37.79
C ALA A 85 3.70 -42.98 38.78
N ALA A 86 2.84 -43.88 38.31
CA ALA A 86 1.93 -44.68 39.14
C ALA A 86 2.20 -46.16 38.89
#